data_AF-A0A553F3C9-F1
#
_entry.id   AF-A0A553F3C9-F1
#
_cell.length_a   1.000
_cell.length_b   1.000
_cell.length_c   1.000
_cell.angle_alpha   90.00
_cell.angle_beta   90.00
_cell.angle_gamma   90.00
#
_symmetry.space_group_name_H-M   'P 1'
#
loop_
_entity.id
_entity.type
_entity.pdbx_description
1 polymer ?
#
loop_
_entity_poly.entity_id
_entity_poly.type
_entity_poly.pdbx_seq_one_letter_code
_entity_poly.pdbx_strand_id
1 'polypeptide(L)'
;MHIKFDYPHKVRTDFLGDVVKQLIERRKRLGITQDQLNHALGVADRLVSHWECGVRSPTAFHLYCWADALKSQLMIIPKEPSPEPICQITANDNTRTIKTATNDNHEPIAYKELVNQTG
;
A
#
# COMPACT_ATOMS: atom_id res chain seq x y z
N MET A 1 19.16 39.24 3.97
CA MET A 1 17.82 38.87 4.47
C MET A 1 17.62 37.39 4.17
N HIS A 2 17.89 36.51 5.15
CA HIS A 2 17.67 35.07 5.00
C HIS A 2 16.22 34.76 5.40
N ILE A 3 15.32 34.65 4.43
CA ILE A 3 13.96 34.17 4.69
C ILE A 3 14.04 32.65 4.82
N LYS A 4 13.88 32.15 6.05
CA LYS A 4 13.64 30.73 6.29
C LYS A 4 12.18 30.45 6.01
N PHE A 5 11.91 29.94 4.81
CA PHE A 5 10.62 29.34 4.52
C PHE A 5 10.56 27.97 5.19
N ASP A 6 9.94 27.92 6.36
CA ASP A 6 9.56 26.67 7.01
C ASP A 6 8.30 26.14 6.30
N TYR A 7 8.49 25.57 5.12
CA TYR A 7 7.42 24.83 4.43
C TYR A 7 7.51 23.38 4.87
N PRO A 8 6.63 22.91 5.78
CA PRO A 8 6.58 21.49 6.07
C PRO A 8 6.30 20.76 4.76
N HIS A 9 7.27 19.95 4.31
CA HIS A 9 7.12 19.16 3.11
C HIS A 9 5.89 18.26 3.28
N LYS A 10 4.83 18.54 2.51
CA LYS A 10 3.58 17.80 2.59
C LYS A 10 3.84 16.37 2.09
N VAL A 11 3.93 15.42 3.03
CA VAL A 11 4.04 14.00 2.71
C VAL A 11 2.64 13.48 2.36
N ARG A 12 2.54 12.75 1.25
CA ARG A 12 1.30 12.10 0.82
C ARG A 12 0.92 11.01 1.84
N THR A 13 -0.28 11.11 2.42
CA THR A 13 -0.84 10.16 3.40
C THR A 13 -2.03 9.37 2.87
N ASP A 14 -2.35 9.51 1.58
CA ASP A 14 -3.46 8.79 0.93
C ASP A 14 -3.02 7.38 0.45
N PHE A 15 -3.96 6.63 -0.14
CA PHE A 15 -3.74 5.28 -0.67
C PHE A 15 -2.52 5.18 -1.62
N LEU A 16 -2.18 6.25 -2.31
CA LEU A 16 -1.08 6.27 -3.27
C LEU A 16 0.28 6.59 -2.64
N GLY A 17 0.36 6.86 -1.33
CA GLY A 17 1.59 7.21 -0.63
C GLY A 17 2.76 6.29 -0.97
N ASP A 18 2.58 4.99 -0.75
CA ASP A 18 3.63 3.99 -1.00
C ASP A 18 3.94 3.81 -2.49
N VAL A 19 2.92 3.84 -3.34
CA VAL A 19 3.07 3.71 -4.80
C VAL A 19 3.89 4.87 -5.36
N VAL A 20 3.52 6.10 -5.02
CA VAL A 20 4.23 7.31 -5.47
C VAL A 20 5.64 7.34 -4.92
N LYS A 21 5.84 6.93 -3.65
CA LYS A 21 7.19 6.83 -3.06
C LYS A 21 8.09 5.89 -3.86
N GLN A 22 7.60 4.69 -4.20
CA GLN A 22 8.36 3.72 -5.00
C GLN A 22 8.76 4.28 -6.38
N LEU A 23 7.83 4.98 -7.05
CA LEU A 23 8.09 5.61 -8.35
C LEU A 23 9.13 6.74 -8.25
N ILE A 24 9.05 7.58 -7.21
CA ILE A 24 10.05 8.64 -6.94
C ILE A 24 11.43 8.04 -6.74
N GLU A 25 11.54 7.01 -5.89
CA GLU A 25 12.81 6.36 -5.61
C GLU A 25 13.40 5.73 -6.87
N ARG A 26 12.56 5.10 -7.71
CA ARG A 26 13.00 4.56 -8.99
C ARG A 26 13.51 5.65 -9.93
N ARG A 27 12.79 6.76 -10.07
CA ARG A 27 13.23 7.91 -10.88
C ARG A 27 14.60 8.41 -10.41
N LYS A 28 14.77 8.59 -9.10
CA LYS A 28 16.04 9.02 -8.50
C LYS A 28 17.17 8.03 -8.80
N ARG A 29 16.93 6.72 -8.70
CA ARG A 29 17.92 5.68 -9.06
C ARG A 29 18.34 5.73 -10.53
N LEU A 30 17.44 6.15 -11.42
CA LEU A 30 17.74 6.34 -12.84
C LEU A 30 18.39 7.70 -13.16
N GLY A 31 18.52 8.60 -12.18
CA GLY A 31 19.10 9.94 -12.38
C GLY A 31 18.25 10.88 -13.25
N ILE A 32 16.97 10.56 -13.46
CA ILE A 32 16.08 11.33 -14.34
C ILE A 32 15.46 12.50 -13.54
N THR A 33 15.43 13.70 -14.11
CA THR A 33 14.78 14.87 -13.50
C THR A 33 13.25 14.79 -13.60
N GLN A 34 12.54 15.60 -12.82
CA GLN A 34 11.08 15.69 -12.94
C GLN A 34 10.66 16.19 -14.33
N ASP A 35 11.41 17.11 -14.92
CA ASP A 35 11.11 17.68 -16.24
C ASP A 35 11.36 16.69 -17.38
N GLN A 36 12.47 15.94 -17.31
CA GLN A 36 12.72 14.85 -18.25
C GLN A 36 11.60 13.80 -18.20
N LEU A 37 11.08 13.52 -17.01
CA LEU A 37 9.96 12.61 -16.85
C LEU A 37 8.64 13.22 -17.37
N ASN A 38 8.36 14.51 -17.14
CA ASN A 38 7.19 15.17 -17.74
C ASN A 38 7.18 15.00 -19.26
N HIS A 39 8.33 15.25 -19.90
CA HIS A 39 8.51 15.07 -21.34
C HIS A 39 8.32 13.60 -21.76
N ALA A 40 8.92 12.65 -21.04
CA ALA A 40 8.78 11.22 -21.34
C ALA A 40 7.33 10.73 -21.23
N LEU A 41 6.53 11.32 -20.33
CA LEU A 41 5.12 10.99 -20.16
C LEU A 41 4.19 11.77 -21.10
N GLY A 42 4.70 12.77 -21.82
CA GLY A 42 3.89 13.66 -22.66
C GLY A 42 2.89 14.49 -21.84
N VAL A 43 3.24 14.87 -20.61
CA VAL A 43 2.38 15.65 -19.72
C VAL A 43 2.86 17.09 -19.56
N ALA A 44 1.97 17.95 -19.05
CA ALA A 44 2.30 19.35 -18.78
C ALA A 44 3.46 19.50 -17.78
N ASP A 45 4.22 20.58 -17.95
CA ASP A 45 5.31 20.93 -17.04
C ASP A 45 4.83 21.00 -15.59
N ARG A 46 5.72 20.61 -14.66
CA ARG A 46 5.47 20.50 -13.21
C ARG A 46 4.42 19.48 -12.79
N LEU A 47 3.75 18.75 -13.69
CA LEU A 47 2.72 17.80 -13.28
C LEU A 47 3.28 16.65 -12.43
N VAL A 48 4.45 16.09 -12.80
CA VAL A 48 5.16 15.12 -11.96
C VAL A 48 5.47 15.70 -10.59
N SER A 49 5.94 16.95 -10.51
CA SER A 49 6.22 17.61 -9.22
C SER A 49 4.98 17.63 -8.32
N HIS A 50 3.82 17.97 -8.88
CA HIS A 50 2.54 17.98 -8.17
C HIS A 50 2.13 16.59 -7.70
N TRP A 51 2.43 15.54 -8.46
CA TRP A 51 2.19 14.16 -8.03
C TRP A 51 3.13 13.75 -6.89
N GLU A 52 4.42 14.04 -7.01
CA GLU A 52 5.45 13.68 -6.03
C GLU A 52 5.21 14.35 -4.66
N CYS A 53 4.72 15.59 -4.64
CA CYS A 53 4.42 16.32 -3.40
C CYS A 53 2.96 16.20 -2.92
N GLY A 54 2.13 15.39 -3.60
CA GLY A 54 0.75 15.17 -3.17
C GLY A 54 -0.20 16.35 -3.40
N VAL A 55 0.17 17.34 -4.22
CA VAL A 55 -0.72 18.44 -4.61
C VAL A 55 -1.82 17.96 -5.56
N ARG A 56 -1.50 17.00 -6.44
CA ARG A 56 -2.49 16.33 -7.30
C ARG A 56 -2.28 14.83 -7.25
N SER A 57 -3.33 14.05 -7.45
CA SER A 57 -3.22 12.60 -7.61
C SER A 57 -3.13 12.24 -9.10
N PRO A 58 -2.20 11.36 -9.50
CA PRO A 58 -2.21 10.79 -10.84
C PRO A 58 -3.45 9.90 -11.03
N THR A 59 -3.95 9.82 -12.25
CA THR A 59 -4.95 8.80 -12.60
C THR A 59 -4.29 7.43 -12.74
N ALA A 60 -5.06 6.35 -12.77
CA ALA A 60 -4.53 5.00 -13.00
C ALA A 60 -3.74 4.90 -14.32
N PHE A 61 -4.21 5.54 -15.39
CA PHE A 61 -3.49 5.62 -16.67
C PHE A 61 -2.11 6.28 -16.50
N HIS A 62 -2.03 7.39 -15.78
CA HIS A 62 -0.75 8.05 -15.53
C HIS A 62 0.19 7.19 -14.68
N LEU A 63 -0.32 6.43 -13.70
CA LEU A 63 0.49 5.50 -12.91
C LEU A 63 1.10 4.40 -13.78
N TYR A 64 0.31 3.85 -14.71
CA TYR A 64 0.80 2.89 -15.70
C TYR A 64 1.92 3.49 -16.58
N CYS A 65 1.68 4.64 -17.20
CA CYS A 65 2.68 5.30 -18.05
C CYS A 65 3.94 5.68 -17.26
N TRP A 66 3.78 6.10 -16.01
CA TRP A 66 4.91 6.44 -15.14
C TRP A 66 5.78 5.22 -14.84
N ALA A 67 5.17 4.08 -14.50
CA ALA A 67 5.92 2.84 -14.28
C ALA A 67 6.68 2.40 -15.55
N ASP A 68 6.04 2.46 -16.72
CA ASP A 68 6.66 2.10 -18.01
C ASP A 68 7.83 3.02 -18.38
N ALA A 69 7.66 4.34 -18.24
CA ALA A 69 8.71 5.33 -18.49
C ALA A 69 9.94 5.10 -17.60
N LEU A 70 9.73 4.56 -16.39
CA LEU A 70 10.78 4.23 -15.43
C LEU A 70 11.32 2.79 -15.56
N LYS A 71 10.95 2.08 -16.63
CA LYS A 71 11.38 0.70 -16.90
C LYS A 71 11.11 -0.19 -15.68
N SER A 72 9.87 -0.15 -15.21
CA SER A 72 9.38 -0.86 -14.03
C SER A 72 8.11 -1.64 -14.35
N GLN A 73 7.90 -2.73 -13.62
CA GLN A 73 6.64 -3.48 -13.60
C GLN A 73 5.78 -3.07 -12.39
N LEU A 74 4.46 -3.15 -12.53
CA LEU A 74 3.52 -2.98 -11.41
C LEU A 74 3.15 -4.36 -10.83
N MET A 75 3.09 -4.46 -9.50
CA MET A 75 2.68 -5.66 -8.78
C MET A 75 1.54 -5.30 -7.83
N ILE A 76 0.52 -6.15 -7.78
CA ILE A 76 -0.58 -6.03 -6.82
C ILE A 76 -0.25 -6.93 -5.64
N ILE A 77 -0.23 -6.35 -4.43
CA ILE A 77 -0.02 -7.07 -3.18
C ILE A 77 -1.34 -7.01 -2.41
N PRO A 78 -1.96 -8.15 -2.09
CA PRO A 78 -3.14 -8.15 -1.24
C PRO A 78 -2.76 -7.61 0.14
N LYS A 79 -3.56 -6.68 0.66
CA LYS A 79 -3.46 -6.32 2.06
C LYS A 79 -4.09 -7.47 2.83
N GLU A 80 -3.27 -8.21 3.58
CA GLU A 80 -3.79 -9.20 4.52
C GLU A 80 -4.89 -8.55 5.37
N PRO A 81 -5.99 -9.26 5.68
CA PRO A 81 -6.95 -8.74 6.64
C PRO A 81 -6.15 -8.42 7.90
N SER A 82 -6.07 -7.13 8.28
CA SER A 82 -5.54 -6.81 9.59
C SER A 82 -6.38 -7.63 10.57
N PRO A 83 -5.79 -8.32 11.56
CA PRO A 83 -6.59 -8.91 12.61
C PRO A 83 -7.32 -7.75 13.29
N GLU A 84 -8.56 -7.49 12.87
CA GLU A 84 -9.41 -6.51 13.51
C GLU A 84 -9.53 -6.97 14.96
N PRO A 85 -9.50 -6.05 15.95
CA PRO A 85 -9.80 -6.45 17.30
C PRO A 85 -11.18 -7.10 17.25
N ILE A 86 -11.25 -8.39 17.58
CA ILE A 86 -12.51 -9.11 17.72
C ILE A 86 -13.34 -8.25 18.66
N CYS A 87 -14.38 -7.61 18.13
CA CYS A 87 -15.35 -6.89 18.95
C CYS A 87 -15.82 -7.91 19.99
N GLN A 88 -15.53 -7.66 21.27
CA GLN A 88 -16.01 -8.53 22.34
C GLN A 88 -17.53 -8.56 22.21
N ILE A 89 -18.06 -9.65 21.68
CA ILE A 89 -19.50 -9.91 21.68
C ILE A 89 -19.86 -10.15 23.15
N THR A 90 -20.08 -9.07 23.90
CA THR A 90 -20.84 -9.11 25.14
C THR A 90 -22.31 -9.04 24.74
N ALA A 91 -22.88 -10.20 24.42
CA ALA A 91 -24.31 -10.34 24.20
C ALA A 91 -24.70 -11.83 24.31
N ASN A 92 -25.06 -12.22 25.54
CA ASN A 92 -26.31 -12.90 25.91
C ASN A 92 -26.87 -14.01 24.99
N ASP A 93 -26.96 -15.21 25.59
CA ASP A 93 -27.93 -16.28 25.37
C ASP A 93 -28.29 -16.67 23.92
N ASN A 94 -27.55 -17.64 23.38
CA ASN A 94 -28.14 -18.95 23.06
C ASN A 94 -27.07 -20.02 22.79
N THR A 95 -27.30 -21.15 23.45
CA THR A 95 -26.46 -22.33 23.52
C THR A 95 -26.23 -22.95 22.14
N ARG A 96 -25.00 -22.89 21.64
CA ARG A 96 -24.45 -23.96 20.80
C ARG A 96 -22.99 -24.17 21.15
N THR A 97 -22.76 -25.19 21.97
CA THR A 97 -21.45 -25.68 22.39
C THR A 97 -20.62 -26.07 21.16
N ILE A 98 -19.71 -25.20 20.73
CA ILE A 98 -18.58 -25.63 19.90
C ILE A 98 -17.58 -26.27 20.86
N LYS A 99 -17.53 -27.60 20.88
CA LYS A 99 -16.45 -28.32 21.54
C LYS A 99 -15.19 -28.08 20.71
N THR A 100 -14.29 -27.26 21.23
CA THR A 100 -12.91 -27.17 20.77
C THR A 100 -12.25 -28.53 20.99
N ALA A 101 -11.84 -29.21 19.92
CA ALA A 101 -10.93 -30.33 20.05
C ALA A 101 -9.56 -29.76 20.45
N THR A 102 -9.17 -29.96 21.70
CA THR A 102 -7.78 -29.77 22.17
C THR A 102 -7.05 -31.10 22.04
N ASN A 103 -5.77 -31.09 21.68
CA ASN A 103 -4.91 -32.25 21.88
C ASN A 103 -4.55 -32.38 23.38
N ASP A 104 -3.93 -33.50 23.76
CA ASP A 104 -3.58 -33.81 25.16
C ASP A 104 -2.63 -32.79 25.82
N ASN A 105 -2.09 -31.83 25.06
CA ASN A 105 -1.21 -30.76 25.51
C ASN A 105 -1.85 -29.36 25.51
N HIS A 106 -3.16 -29.23 25.24
CA HIS A 106 -3.93 -27.98 25.38
C HIS A 106 -3.51 -26.79 24.48
N GLU A 107 -2.79 -27.02 23.37
CA GLU A 107 -2.50 -25.97 22.40
C GLU A 107 -3.56 -25.88 21.27
N PRO A 108 -3.88 -24.67 20.77
CA PRO A 108 -4.81 -24.48 19.67
C PRO A 108 -4.19 -24.94 18.33
N ILE A 109 -4.87 -25.86 17.65
CA ILE A 109 -4.41 -26.41 16.37
C ILE A 109 -4.69 -25.38 15.25
N ALA A 110 -3.68 -25.04 14.46
CA ALA A 110 -3.82 -24.11 13.33
C ALA A 110 -4.65 -24.73 12.19
N TYR A 111 -5.56 -23.96 11.57
CA TYR A 111 -6.48 -24.38 10.50
C TYR A 111 -5.85 -25.13 9.31
N LYS A 112 -4.54 -25.02 9.10
CA LYS A 112 -3.83 -25.72 8.03
C LYS A 112 -3.74 -27.24 8.21
N GLU A 113 -3.92 -27.76 9.43
CA GLU A 113 -3.83 -29.20 9.70
C GLU A 113 -5.14 -29.97 9.46
N LEU A 114 -6.29 -29.29 9.47
CA LEU A 114 -7.60 -29.94 9.27
C LEU A 114 -7.87 -30.33 7.80
N VAL A 115 -7.13 -29.78 6.85
CA VAL A 115 -7.39 -29.97 5.40
C VAL A 115 -6.65 -31.18 4.82
N ASN A 116 -5.66 -31.75 5.54
CA ASN A 116 -4.84 -32.85 5.03
C ASN A 116 -5.30 -34.27 5.47
N GLN A 117 -6.48 -34.41 6.09
CA GLN A 117 -7.03 -35.71 6.52
C GLN A 117 -8.32 -36.12 5.78
N THR A 118 -8.63 -35.46 4.66
CA THR A 118 -9.65 -35.93 3.71
C THR A 118 -9.00 -36.31 2.38
N GLY A 119 -8.13 -37.31 2.45
CA GLY A 119 -7.57 -38.05 1.32
C GLY A 119 -7.52 -39.53 1.67
#